data_AF-X1H3T5-F1
#
_entry.id   AF-X1H3T5-F1
#
_cell.length_a   1.000
_cell.length_b   1.000
_cell.length_c   1.000
_cell.angle_alpha   90.00
_cell.angle_beta   90.00
_cell.angle_gamma   90.00
#
_symmetry.space_group_name_H-M   'P 1'
#
loop_
_entity.id
_entity.type
_entity.pdbx_description
1 polymer ?
#
loop_
_entity_poly.entity_id
_entity_poly.type
_entity_poly.pdbx_seq_one_letter_code
_entity_poly.pdbx_strand_id
1 'polypeptide(L)' 'MINKEIYKELKKRIVYLDYKPKQVLNIKELAKEFGVSPMPIREVLILLETEKLVHIIPN' A
#
# COMPACT_ATOMS: atom_id res chain seq x y z
N MET A 1 0.41 2.64 15.12
CA MET A 1 1.84 2.29 14.93
C MET A 1 1.95 1.70 13.54
N ILE A 2 2.75 2.30 12.67
CA ILE A 2 2.85 1.84 11.28
C ILE A 2 3.45 0.44 11.25
N ASN A 3 2.79 -0.47 10.53
CA ASN A 3 3.29 -1.83 10.32
C ASN A 3 4.46 -1.79 9.32
N LYS A 4 5.69 -1.91 9.85
CA LYS A 4 6.92 -1.83 9.06
C LYS A 4 7.08 -2.98 8.06
N GLU A 5 6.50 -4.15 8.33
CA GLU A 5 6.59 -5.31 7.44
C GLU A 5 5.75 -5.09 6.19
N ILE A 6 4.49 -4.67 6.37
CA ILE A 6 3.58 -4.34 5.26
C ILE A 6 4.16 -3.21 4.42
N TYR A 7 4.73 -2.17 5.06
CA TYR A 7 5.39 -1.09 4.35
C TYR A 7 6.57 -1.57 3.48
N LYS A 8 7.48 -2.36 4.04
CA LYS A 8 8.65 -2.87 3.31
C LYS A 8 8.22 -3.73 2.12
N GLU A 9 7.22 -4.59 2.31
CA GLU A 9 6.72 -5.48 1.28
C GLU A 9 6.02 -4.71 0.16
N LEU A 10 5.09 -3.80 0.48
CA LEU A 10 4.42 -2.96 -0.52
C LEU A 10 5.42 -2.10 -1.29
N LYS A 11 6.37 -1.46 -0.60
CA LYS A 11 7.42 -0.66 -1.24
C LYS A 11 8.24 -1.50 -2.21
N LYS A 12 8.65 -2.71 -1.79
CA LYS A 12 9.37 -3.66 -2.64
C LYS A 12 8.56 -3.95 -3.90
N ARG A 13 7.30 -4.37 -3.76
CA ARG A 13 6.43 -4.69 -4.90
C ARG A 13 6.25 -3.53 -5.88
N ILE A 14 6.14 -2.30 -5.39
CA ILE A 14 6.06 -1.11 -6.25
C ILE A 14 7.38 -0.86 -7.00
N VAL A 15 8.52 -0.89 -6.29
CA VAL A 15 9.85 -0.60 -6.87
C VAL A 15 10.29 -1.66 -7.87
N TYR A 16 9.93 -2.93 -7.64
CA TYR A 16 10.23 -4.04 -8.55
C TYR A 16 9.18 -4.23 -9.66
N LEU A 17 8.19 -3.32 -9.77
CA LEU A 17 7.12 -3.34 -10.79
C LEU A 17 6.22 -4.58 -10.75
N ASP A 18 6.05 -5.20 -9.57
CA ASP A 18 5.02 -6.22 -9.35
C ASP A 18 3.62 -5.61 -9.51
N TYR A 19 3.50 -4.30 -9.30
CA TYR A 19 2.35 -3.48 -9.69
C TYR A 19 2.69 -2.63 -10.91
N LYS A 20 1.83 -2.66 -11.92
CA LYS A 20 2.01 -1.78 -13.08
C LYS A 20 1.88 -0.31 -12.66
N PRO A 21 2.62 0.62 -13.30
CA PRO A 21 2.37 2.04 -13.10
C PRO A 21 0.89 2.37 -13.33
N LYS A 22 0.32 3.19 -12.44
CA LYS A 22 -1.11 3.57 -12.43
C LYS A 22 -2.09 2.42 -12.15
N GLN A 23 -1.60 1.24 -11.76
CA GLN A 23 -2.47 0.17 -11.29
C GLN A 23 -3.21 0.62 -10.02
N VAL A 24 -4.53 0.43 -10.02
CA VAL A 24 -5.35 0.73 -8.85
C VAL A 24 -5.12 -0.36 -7.81
N LEU A 25 -4.73 0.04 -6.60
CA LEU A 25 -4.58 -0.84 -5.46
C LEU A 25 -5.79 -0.68 -4.54
N ASN A 26 -6.60 -1.74 -4.41
CA ASN A 26 -7.75 -1.72 -3.52
C ASN A 26 -7.33 -2.02 -2.09
N ILE A 27 -7.58 -1.08 -1.17
CA ILE A 27 -7.24 -1.21 0.25
C ILE A 27 -7.87 -2.48 0.87
N LYS A 28 -9.11 -2.81 0.50
CA LYS A 28 -9.80 -3.99 1.05
C LYS A 28 -9.17 -5.30 0.58
N GLU A 29 -8.72 -5.35 -0.66
CA GLU A 29 -8.06 -6.53 -1.22
C GLU A 29 -6.68 -6.72 -0.60
N LEU A 30 -5.88 -5.65 -0.50
CA LEU A 30 -4.60 -5.69 0.21
C LEU A 30 -4.79 -6.10 1.67
N ALA A 31 -5.78 -5.56 2.37
CA ALA A 31 -6.06 -5.93 3.76
C ALA A 31 -6.35 -7.43 3.90
N LYS A 32 -7.12 -8.00 2.97
CA LYS A 32 -7.40 -9.44 2.91
C LYS A 32 -6.14 -10.26 2.63
N GLU A 33 -5.29 -9.82 1.70
CA GLU A 33 -4.02 -10.48 1.36
C GLU A 33 -3.06 -10.53 2.56
N PHE A 34 -2.91 -9.40 3.25
CA PHE A 34 -2.04 -9.28 4.42
C PHE A 34 -2.68 -9.83 5.72
N GLY A 35 -3.95 -10.26 5.69
CA GLY A 35 -4.65 -10.79 6.87
C GLY A 35 -4.88 -9.74 7.97
N VAL A 36 -5.01 -8.46 7.60
CA VAL A 36 -5.15 -7.33 8.53
C VAL A 36 -6.43 -6.54 8.27
N SER A 37 -6.77 -5.63 9.17
CA SER A 37 -7.84 -4.67 8.92
C SER A 37 -7.43 -3.62 7.86
N PRO A 38 -8.38 -2.87 7.26
CA PRO A 38 -8.06 -1.83 6.28
C PRO A 38 -7.22 -0.66 6.82
N MET A 39 -7.28 -0.41 8.14
CA MET A 39 -6.60 0.72 8.78
C MET A 39 -5.06 0.69 8.65
N PRO A 40 -4.35 -0.41 9.01
CA PRO A 40 -2.90 -0.50 8.81
C PRO A 40 -2.48 -0.38 7.34
N ILE A 41 -3.28 -0.90 6.40
CA ILE A 41 -3.01 -0.71 4.96
C ILE A 41 -3.09 0.78 4.60
N ARG A 42 -4.13 1.48 5.08
CA ARG A 42 -4.29 2.92 4.83
C ARG A 42 -3.13 3.73 5.39
N GLU A 43 -2.70 3.45 6.64
CA GLU A 43 -1.53 4.12 7.24
C GLU A 43 -0.27 3.92 6.40
N VAL A 44 -0.04 2.70 5.90
CA VAL A 44 1.11 2.39 5.04
C VAL A 44 1.02 3.09 3.69
N LEU A 45 -0.15 3.13 3.05
CA LEU A 45 -0.33 3.83 1.78
C LEU A 45 -0.14 5.34 1.91
N ILE A 46 -0.56 5.94 3.02
CA ILE A 46 -0.28 7.37 3.31
C ILE A 46 1.23 7.60 3.38
N LEU A 47 1.97 6.71 4.04
CA LEU A 47 3.44 6.83 4.08
C LEU A 47 4.06 6.71 2.68
N LEU A 48 3.63 5.73 1.89
CA LEU A 48 4.11 5.54 0.51
C LEU A 48 3.75 6.71 -0.41
N GLU A 49 2.65 7.41 -0.14
CA GLU A 49 2.26 8.63 -0.85
C GLU A 49 3.24 9.78 -0.58
N THR A 50 3.73 9.93 0.67
CA THR A 50 4.76 10.94 0.98
C THR A 50 6.08 10.69 0.22
N GLU A 51 6.34 9.44 -0.15
CA GLU A 51 7.47 9.02 -0.98
C GLU A 51 7.18 9.08 -2.49
N LYS A 52 5.98 9.53 -2.89
CA LYS A 52 5.51 9.61 -4.28
C LYS A 52 5.45 8.27 -5.01
N LEU A 53 5.33 7.17 -4.26
CA LEU A 53 5.22 5.81 -4.82
C LEU A 53 3.77 5.45 -5.18
N VAL A 54 2.80 6.07 -4.53
CA VAL A 54 1.36 5.89 -4.76
C VAL A 54 0.65 7.23 -4.71
N HIS A 55 -0.59 7.26 -5.21
CA HIS A 55 -1.50 8.40 -5.06
C HIS A 55 -2.81 7.87 -4.47
N ILE A 56 -3.29 8.48 -3.39
CA ILE A 56 -4.55 8.08 -2.75
C ILE A 56 -5.71 8.74 -3.49
N ILE A 57 -6.69 7.93 -3.90
CA ILE A 57 -7.94 8.41 -4.49
C ILE A 57 -9.01 8.30 -3.40
N PRO A 58 -9.50 9.43 -2.85
CA PRO A 58 -10.63 9.40 -1.94
C PRO A 58 -11.89 8.95 -2.68
N ASN A 59 -12.67 8.09 -2.03
CA ASN A 59 -14.01 7.71 -2.46
C ASN A 59 -15.06 8.56 -1.77
#